data_AF-Q0RGE1-F1
#
_entry.id   AF-Q0RGE1-F1
#
_cell.length_a   1.000
_cell.length_b   1.000
_cell.length_c   1.000
_cell.angle_alpha   90.00
_cell.angle_beta   90.00
_cell.angle_gamma   90.00
#
_symmetry.space_group_name_H-M   'P 1'
#
loop_
_entity.id
_entity.type
_entity.pdbx_description
1 polymer ?
#
loop_
_entity_poly.entity_id
_entity_poly.type
_entity_poly.pdbx_seq_one_letter_code
_entity_poly.pdbx_strand_id
1 'polypeptide(L)' 'MSDNVMYDSPTEFLHEAANSGDLCVAQSVRPNDDGTYAVSCSCGRWTASAPTMEEGLRLARVHTGSQR' A
#
# COMPACT_ATOMS: atom_id res chain seq x y z
N MET A 1 2.55 23.27 22.32
CA MET A 1 3.77 23.16 21.50
C MET A 1 3.39 22.33 20.30
N SER A 2 3.20 23.02 19.16
CA SER A 2 3.13 22.52 17.77
C SER A 2 2.54 21.13 17.54
N ASP A 3 1.22 21.10 17.45
CA ASP A 3 0.44 20.06 16.78
C ASP A 3 0.73 20.17 15.27
N ASN A 4 1.88 19.63 14.84
CA ASN A 4 2.26 19.61 13.43
C ASN A 4 1.57 18.41 12.78
N VAL A 5 0.25 18.48 12.68
CA VAL A 5 -0.52 17.57 11.81
C VAL A 5 -0.14 17.95 10.39
N MET A 6 0.77 17.16 9.83
CA MET A 6 1.20 17.25 8.44
C MET A 6 -0.01 16.96 7.56
N TYR A 7 -0.77 18.00 7.22
CA TYR A 7 -1.78 17.98 6.16
C TYR A 7 -1.04 18.02 4.83
N ASP A 8 -0.29 16.97 4.50
CA ASP A 8 0.03 16.73 3.09
C ASP A 8 -1.31 16.54 2.38
N SER A 9 -1.56 17.37 1.36
CA SER A 9 -2.80 17.22 0.61
C SER A 9 -2.84 15.80 0.01
N PRO A 10 -4.02 15.16 -0.13
CA PRO A 10 -4.11 13.84 -0.74
C PRO A 10 -3.39 13.76 -2.09
N THR A 11 -3.32 14.88 -2.81
CA THR A 11 -2.61 15.03 -4.09
C THR A 11 -1.08 14.95 -3.94
N GLU A 12 -0.51 15.55 -2.89
CA GLU A 12 0.94 15.49 -2.62
C GLU A 12 1.39 14.08 -2.28
N PHE A 13 0.65 13.38 -1.41
CA PHE A 13 0.89 11.97 -1.11
C PHE A 13 0.86 11.11 -2.38
N LEU A 14 -0.13 11.32 -3.25
CA LEU A 14 -0.25 10.58 -4.51
C LEU A 14 0.92 10.88 -5.46
N HIS A 15 1.40 12.13 -5.51
CA HIS A 15 2.57 12.51 -6.30
C HIS A 15 3.85 11.85 -5.78
N GLU A 16 4.07 11.84 -4.47
CA GLU A 16 5.22 11.16 -3.88
C GLU A 16 5.14 9.65 -4.11
N ALA A 17 3.96 9.04 -3.94
CA ALA A 17 3.75 7.62 -4.21
C ALA A 17 3.99 7.23 -5.66
N ALA A 18 3.63 8.09 -6.62
CA ALA A 18 3.87 7.86 -8.03
C ALA A 18 5.36 8.01 -8.43
N ASN A 19 6.09 8.92 -7.77
CA ASN A 19 7.49 9.22 -8.10
C ASN A 19 8.51 8.37 -7.32
N SER A 20 8.06 7.62 -6.33
CA SER A 20 8.91 6.83 -5.44
C SER A 20 9.02 5.39 -5.91
N GLY A 21 9.22 5.17 -7.21
CA GLY A 21 9.22 3.84 -7.86
C GLY A 21 10.12 2.78 -7.20
N ASP A 22 11.03 3.15 -6.30
CA ASP A 22 11.85 2.23 -5.51
C ASP A 22 11.50 2.12 -4.00
N LEU A 23 10.53 2.88 -3.50
CA LEU A 23 10.12 2.89 -2.09
C LEU A 23 8.73 2.29 -1.90
N CYS A 24 8.53 1.62 -0.77
CA CYS A 24 7.25 1.04 -0.40
C CYS A 24 6.39 2.04 0.37
N VAL A 25 5.96 3.13 -0.27
CA VAL A 25 5.19 4.21 0.39
C VAL A 25 3.67 4.04 0.28
N ALA A 26 3.18 3.27 -0.69
CA ALA A 26 1.76 2.96 -0.82
C ALA A 26 1.51 1.49 -1.14
N GLN A 27 0.35 0.99 -0.70
CA GLN A 27 -0.12 -0.36 -0.92
C GLN A 27 -1.59 -0.36 -1.29
N SER A 28 -2.02 -1.35 -2.08
CA SER A 28 -3.42 -1.55 -2.40
C SER A 28 -3.83 -3.00 -2.21
N VAL A 29 -5.06 -3.19 -1.72
CA VAL A 29 -5.76 -4.48 -1.66
C VAL A 29 -7.09 -4.26 -2.37
N ARG A 30 -7.29 -4.87 -3.54
CA ARG A 30 -8.50 -4.69 -4.35
C ARG A 30 -9.19 -6.01 -4.63
N PRO A 31 -10.52 -6.10 -4.54
CA PRO A 31 -11.25 -7.31 -4.92
C PRO A 31 -11.12 -7.56 -6.42
N ASN A 32 -11.00 -8.83 -6.80
CA ASN A 32 -11.10 -9.34 -8.16
C ASN A 32 -12.50 -9.96 -8.38
N ASP A 33 -12.87 -10.14 -9.65
CA ASP A 33 -14.17 -10.73 -10.03
C ASP A 33 -14.32 -12.21 -9.61
N ASP A 34 -13.20 -12.91 -9.39
CA ASP A 34 -13.16 -14.31 -8.96
C ASP A 34 -13.27 -14.49 -7.43
N GLY A 35 -13.49 -13.40 -6.69
CA GLY A 35 -13.58 -13.41 -5.23
C GLY A 35 -12.23 -13.40 -4.51
N THR A 36 -11.11 -13.35 -5.23
CA THR A 36 -9.78 -13.13 -4.67
C THR A 36 -9.48 -11.63 -4.52
N TYR A 37 -8.35 -11.29 -3.90
CA TYR A 37 -7.90 -9.93 -3.71
C TYR A 37 -6.51 -9.75 -4.33
N ALA A 38 -6.41 -8.83 -5.29
CA ALA A 38 -5.13 -8.38 -5.82
C ALA A 38 -4.45 -7.44 -4.81
N VAL A 39 -3.18 -7.71 -4.53
CA VAL A 39 -2.35 -6.90 -3.64
C VAL A 39 -1.15 -6.37 -4.42
N SER A 40 -0.85 -5.08 -4.28
CA SER A 40 0.29 -4.45 -4.94
C SER A 40 0.94 -3.38 -4.09
N CYS A 41 2.21 -3.09 -4.39
CA CYS A 41 2.97 -2.00 -3.78
C CYS A 41 3.41 -0.98 -4.83
N SER A 42 3.46 0.30 -4.44
CA SER A 42 3.95 1.40 -5.28
C SER A 42 5.40 1.23 -5.75
N CYS A 43 6.20 0.38 -5.09
CA CYS A 43 7.58 0.10 -5.49
C CYS A 43 7.71 -0.66 -6.82
N GLY A 44 6.60 -1.09 -7.44
CA GLY A 44 6.60 -1.79 -8.73
C GLY A 44 7.26 -3.18 -8.74
N ARG A 45 7.87 -3.62 -7.63
CA ARG A 45 8.62 -4.88 -7.53
C ARG A 45 7.83 -6.02 -6.92
N TRP A 46 6.62 -5.76 -6.45
CA TRP A 46 5.83 -6.76 -5.73
C TRP A 46 4.33 -6.66 -6.01
N THR A 47 3.76 -7.82 -6.32
CA THR A 47 2.32 -8.06 -6.46
C THR A 47 2.00 -9.45 -5.93
N ALA A 48 0.83 -9.64 -5.33
CA ALA A 48 0.34 -10.92 -4.84
C ALA A 48 -1.18 -11.05 -5.03
N SER A 49 -1.70 -12.26 -4.84
CA SER A 49 -3.14 -12.52 -4.74
C SER A 49 -3.44 -13.19 -3.39
N ALA A 50 -4.57 -12.82 -2.78
CA ALA A 50 -5.01 -13.35 -1.50
C ALA A 50 -6.46 -13.86 -1.57
N PRO A 51 -6.80 -14.95 -0.84
CA PRO A 51 -8.17 -15.47 -0.80
C PRO A 51 -9.13 -14.57 0.00
N THR A 52 -8.61 -13.69 0.86
CA THR A 52 -9.41 -12.76 1.67
C THR A 52 -8.72 -11.41 1.76
N MET A 53 -9.50 -10.37 2.07
CA MET A 53 -8.97 -9.02 2.30
C MET A 53 -7.97 -8.99 3.46
N GLU A 54 -8.24 -9.73 4.54
CA GLU A 54 -7.37 -9.81 5.72
C GLU A 54 -6.01 -10.41 5.38
N GLU A 55 -6.01 -11.49 4.58
CA GLU A 55 -4.76 -12.10 4.11
C GLU A 55 -4.02 -11.15 3.16
N GLY A 56 -4.74 -10.41 2.33
CA GLY A 56 -4.14 -9.37 1.48
C GLY A 56 -3.44 -8.28 2.30
N LEU A 57 -4.09 -7.79 3.36
CA LEU A 57 -3.50 -6.82 4.29
C LEU A 57 -2.28 -7.40 5.03
N ARG A 58 -2.34 -8.67 5.43
CA ARG A 58 -1.21 -9.36 6.07
C ARG A 58 -0.01 -9.43 5.13
N LEU A 59 -0.21 -9.87 3.89
CA LEU A 59 0.84 -9.94 2.86
C LEU A 59 1.46 -8.56 2.60
N ALA A 60 0.63 -7.52 2.53
CA ALA A 60 1.08 -6.15 2.34
C ALA A 60 1.99 -5.70 3.52
N ARG A 61 1.58 -5.93 4.77
CA ARG A 61 2.40 -5.61 5.96
C ARG A 61 3.71 -6.39 6.00
N VAL A 62 3.70 -7.65 5.58
CA VAL A 62 4.91 -8.48 5.46
C VAL A 62 5.89 -7.84 4.48
N HIS A 63 5.39 -7.42 3.30
CA HIS A 63 6.20 -6.81 2.26
C HIS A 63 6.87 -5.49 2.69
N THR A 64 6.17 -4.63 3.42
CA THR A 64 6.74 -3.36 3.94
C THR A 64 7.53 -3.50 5.23
N GLY A 65 7.57 -4.69 5.85
CA GLY A 65 8.15 -4.86 7.17
C GLY A 65 7.36 -4.15 8.28
N SER A 66 6.11 -3.76 8.04
CA SER A 66 5.21 -3.07 8.97
C SER A 66 4.49 -4.02 9.94
N GLN A 67 5.01 -5.23 10.17
CA GLN A 67 4.43 -6.22 11.09
C GLN A 67 4.75 -5.95 12.58
N ARG A 68 5.28 -4.77 12.92
CA ARG A 68 5.63 -4.43 14.30
C ARG A 68 4.43 -3.95 15.10
#